data_AF-A0AAW1WBF5-F1
#
_entry.id   AF-A0AAW1WBF5-F1
#
_cell.length_a   1.000
_cell.length_b   1.000
_cell.length_c   1.000
_cell.angle_alpha   90.00
_cell.angle_beta   90.00
_cell.angle_gamma   90.00
#
_symmetry.space_group_name_H-M   'P 1'
#
loop_
_entity.id
_entity.type
_entity.pdbx_description
1 polymer ?
#
loop_
_entity_poly.entity_id
_entity_poly.type
_entity_poly.pdbx_seq_one_letter_code
_entity_poly.pdbx_strand_id
1 'polypeptide(L)'
;MPYTGILLESYNPDNASDNALDPKGELGVYLDGLAAANDVQAYVKENRFGVPAISSGHPHCNFYSDVLRGLKGESEKSDCISATRV
;
A
#
# COMPACT_ATOMS: atom_id res chain seq x y z
N MET A 1 -3.22 -4.48 11.16
CA MET A 1 -1.76 -4.29 11.25
C MET A 1 -1.32 -3.33 10.15
N PRO A 2 -0.88 -2.10 10.46
CA PRO A 2 -0.41 -1.15 9.45
C PRO A 2 0.95 -1.59 8.86
N TYR A 3 1.34 -1.02 7.71
CA TYR A 3 2.65 -1.23 7.09
C TYR A 3 2.95 -2.70 6.71
N THR A 4 1.93 -3.41 6.23
CA THR A 4 2.03 -4.83 5.83
C THR A 4 2.02 -5.07 4.33
N GLY A 5 1.83 -4.02 3.53
CA GLY A 5 1.74 -4.13 2.08
C GLY A 5 2.46 -3.00 1.37
N ILE A 6 2.97 -3.31 0.18
CA ILE A 6 3.58 -2.38 -0.77
C ILE A 6 2.76 -2.48 -2.06
N LEU A 7 2.31 -1.36 -2.60
CA LEU A 7 1.48 -1.29 -3.80
C LEU A 7 2.21 -0.47 -4.85
N LEU A 8 2.49 -1.07 -6.01
CA LEU A 8 3.09 -0.33 -7.13
C LEU A 8 2.11 0.70 -7.68
N GLU A 9 2.65 1.83 -8.14
CA GLU A 9 1.87 2.91 -8.73
C GLU A 9 1.34 2.53 -10.11
N SER A 10 2.19 1.98 -10.98
CA SER A 10 1.78 1.40 -12.26
C SER A 10 2.89 0.52 -12.84
N TYR A 11 2.50 -0.35 -13.77
CA TYR A 11 3.41 -1.10 -14.64
C TYR A 11 2.73 -1.23 -16.01
N ASN A 12 3.45 -0.88 -17.07
CA ASN A 12 2.98 -0.98 -18.45
C ASN A 12 3.89 -1.92 -19.27
N PRO A 13 3.45 -3.14 -19.60
CA PRO A 13 4.25 -4.09 -20.37
C PRO A 13 4.49 -3.64 -21.82
N ASP A 14 3.64 -2.78 -22.38
CA ASP A 14 3.79 -2.27 -23.75
C ASP A 14 4.77 -1.10 -23.83
N ASN A 15 5.14 -0.51 -22.70
CA ASN A 15 6.17 0.52 -22.62
C ASN A 15 7.53 -0.13 -22.38
N ALA A 16 8.32 -0.30 -23.45
CA ALA A 16 9.66 -0.89 -23.36
C ALA A 16 10.66 -0.09 -22.49
N SER A 17 10.34 1.15 -22.12
CA SER A 17 11.12 1.95 -21.17
C SER A 17 10.61 1.86 -19.73
N ASP A 18 9.48 1.19 -19.49
CA ASP A 18 8.98 0.92 -18.15
C ASP A 18 9.90 -0.08 -17.45
N ASN A 19 10.48 0.38 -16.37
CA ASN A 19 11.42 -0.36 -15.54
C ASN A 19 10.91 -0.55 -14.11
N ALA A 20 9.60 -0.39 -13.87
CA ALA A 20 9.02 -0.53 -12.53
C ALA A 20 9.28 -1.92 -11.90
N LEU A 21 9.44 -2.94 -12.74
CA LEU A 21 9.75 -4.32 -12.35
C LEU A 21 11.20 -4.74 -12.64
N ASP A 22 12.09 -3.79 -12.96
CA ASP A 22 13.51 -4.09 -13.13
C ASP A 22 14.09 -4.57 -11.77
N PRO A 23 14.72 -5.77 -11.71
CA PRO A 23 15.35 -6.26 -10.49
C PRO A 23 16.44 -5.35 -9.92
N LYS A 24 17.01 -4.46 -10.72
CA LYS A 24 17.97 -3.43 -10.28
C LYS A 24 17.37 -2.03 -10.21
N GLY A 25 16.09 -1.90 -10.56
CA GLY A 25 15.31 -0.67 -10.42
C GLY A 25 14.92 -0.39 -8.97
N GLU A 26 14.12 0.66 -8.78
CA GLU A 26 13.77 1.14 -7.45
C GLU A 26 13.05 0.08 -6.60
N LEU A 27 12.12 -0.69 -7.19
CA LEU A 27 11.44 -1.77 -6.50
C LEU A 27 12.41 -2.89 -6.11
N GLY A 28 13.32 -3.29 -7.01
CA GLY A 28 14.30 -4.33 -6.74
C GLY A 28 15.20 -3.96 -5.56
N VAL A 29 15.78 -2.75 -5.58
CA VAL A 29 16.60 -2.21 -4.49
C VAL A 29 15.81 -2.12 -3.18
N TYR A 30 14.55 -1.71 -3.25
CA TYR A 30 13.67 -1.67 -2.09
C TYR A 30 13.49 -3.06 -1.46
N LEU A 31 13.21 -4.07 -2.29
CA LEU A 31 12.99 -5.45 -1.86
C LEU A 31 14.27 -6.11 -1.31
N ASP A 32 15.44 -5.76 -1.84
CA ASP A 32 16.73 -6.19 -1.29
C ASP A 32 16.92 -5.70 0.15
N GLY A 33 16.62 -4.42 0.42
CA GLY A 33 16.66 -3.87 1.77
C GLY A 33 15.59 -4.47 2.69
N LEU A 34 14.39 -4.73 2.16
CA LEU A 34 13.30 -5.39 2.88
C LEU A 34 13.69 -6.82 3.28
N ALA A 35 14.34 -7.56 2.40
CA ALA A 35 14.81 -8.93 2.64
C ALA A 35 15.93 -8.99 3.69
N ALA A 36 16.75 -7.93 3.79
CA ALA A 36 17.81 -7.82 4.79
C ALA A 36 17.32 -7.27 6.15
N ALA A 37 16.09 -6.75 6.24
CA ALA A 37 15.58 -6.13 7.44
C ALA A 37 15.23 -7.15 8.53
N ASN A 38 15.65 -6.87 9.77
CA ASN A 38 15.25 -7.67 10.94
C ASN A 38 13.76 -7.48 11.29
N ASP A 39 13.22 -6.30 11.02
CA ASP A 39 11.81 -5.97 11.21
C ASP A 39 11.25 -5.38 9.91
N VAL A 40 10.51 -6.24 9.20
CA VAL A 40 9.87 -5.92 7.91
C VAL A 40 8.88 -4.77 8.06
N GLN A 41 8.10 -4.72 9.15
CA GLN A 41 7.09 -3.68 9.33
C GLN A 41 7.73 -2.33 9.63
N ALA A 42 8.79 -2.31 10.44
CA ALA A 42 9.58 -1.10 10.67
C ALA A 42 10.21 -0.59 9.36
N TYR A 43 10.80 -1.50 8.57
CA TYR A 43 11.38 -1.12 7.28
C TYR A 43 10.35 -0.52 6.33
N VAL A 44 9.16 -1.12 6.19
CA VAL A 44 8.08 -0.59 5.34
C VAL A 44 7.57 0.76 5.84
N LYS A 45 7.53 0.97 7.16
CA LYS A 45 7.11 2.23 7.77
C LYS A 45 8.10 3.36 7.48
N GLU A 46 9.39 3.07 7.58
CA GLU A 46 10.49 4.04 7.42
C GLU A 46 10.83 4.28 5.94
N ASN A 47 10.71 3.24 5.11
CA ASN A 47 10.94 3.27 3.67
C ASN A 47 9.59 3.07 2.99
N ARG A 48 8.85 4.15 2.78
CA ARG A 48 7.57 4.08 2.05
C ARG A 48 7.83 3.96 0.57
N PHE A 49 7.19 2.97 -0.06
CA PHE A 49 7.32 2.73 -1.49
C PHE A 49 5.95 2.59 -2.15
N GLY A 50 5.79 3.20 -3.32
CA GLY A 50 4.57 3.13 -4.11
C GLY A 50 3.38 3.89 -3.52
N VAL A 51 2.18 3.35 -3.74
CA VAL A 51 0.92 4.03 -3.41
C VAL A 51 0.73 4.10 -1.90
N PRO A 52 0.46 5.30 -1.33
CA PRO A 52 0.22 5.45 0.09
C PRO A 52 -1.05 4.71 0.52
N ALA A 53 -1.07 4.30 1.78
CA ALA A 53 -2.26 3.69 2.36
C ALA A 53 -3.48 4.62 2.22
N ILE A 54 -4.62 4.04 1.83
CA ILE A 54 -5.90 4.74 1.81
C ILE A 54 -6.18 5.22 3.23
N SER A 55 -6.47 6.52 3.36
CA SER A 55 -6.78 7.17 4.63
C SER A 55 -8.15 7.84 4.54
N SER A 56 -8.65 8.33 5.67
CA SER A 56 -9.88 9.14 5.74
C SER A 56 -9.84 10.42 4.90
N GLY A 57 -8.65 10.88 4.49
CA GLY A 57 -8.48 12.03 3.59
C GLY A 57 -8.54 11.67 2.10
N HIS A 58 -8.68 10.39 1.73
CA HIS A 58 -8.65 9.99 0.34
C HIS A 58 -9.92 10.47 -0.40
N PRO A 59 -9.82 11.04 -1.63
CA PRO A 59 -10.99 11.56 -2.36
C PRO A 59 -12.11 10.54 -2.58
N HIS A 60 -11.73 9.26 -2.70
CA HIS A 60 -12.65 8.13 -2.91
C HIS A 60 -12.93 7.32 -1.64
N CYS A 61 -12.71 7.92 -0.47
CA CYS A 61 -12.98 7.37 0.86
C CYS A 61 -14.29 6.54 0.92
N ASN A 62 -15.39 7.17 0.51
CA ASN A 62 -16.73 6.59 0.59
C ASN A 62 -16.86 5.31 -0.23
N PHE A 63 -16.24 5.26 -1.41
CA PHE A 63 -16.24 4.06 -2.25
C PHE A 63 -15.57 2.88 -1.54
N TYR A 64 -14.37 3.09 -0.98
CA TYR A 64 -13.66 2.02 -0.27
C TYR A 64 -14.40 1.57 0.98
N SER A 65 -15.02 2.51 1.71
CA SER A 65 -15.89 2.20 2.84
C SER A 65 -17.08 1.33 2.47
N ASP A 66 -17.73 1.59 1.34
CA ASP A 66 -18.86 0.80 0.85
C ASP A 66 -18.44 -0.63 0.46
N VAL A 67 -17.28 -0.77 -0.21
CA VAL A 67 -16.70 -2.08 -0.54
C VAL A 67 -16.40 -2.88 0.73
N LEU A 68 -15.74 -2.27 1.72
CA LEU A 68 -15.42 -2.92 3.00
C LEU A 68 -16.68 -3.35 3.76
N ARG A 69 -17.73 -2.50 3.76
CA ARG A 69 -19.03 -2.85 4.33
C ARG A 69 -19.65 -4.07 3.65
N GLY A 70 -19.61 -4.12 2.32
CA GLY A 70 -20.09 -5.28 1.56
C GLY A 70 -19.32 -6.56 1.88
N LEU A 71 -18.01 -6.47 2.12
CA LEU A 71 -17.17 -7.61 2.50
C LEU A 71 -17.40 -8.07 3.95
N LYS A 72 -17.69 -7.15 4.87
CA LYS A 72 -17.91 -7.46 6.29
C LYS A 72 -19.33 -7.90 6.65
N GLY A 73 -20.32 -7.58 5.81
CA GLY A 73 -21.72 -7.91 6.09
C GLY A 73 -22.37 -7.07 7.20
N GLU A 74 -21.82 -5.91 7.57
CA GLU A 74 -22.30 -5.06 8.68
C GLU A 74 -22.58 -3.61 8.28
N SER A 75 -23.66 -3.02 8.82
CA SER A 75 -24.17 -1.67 8.52
C SER A 75 -23.45 -0.53 9.25
N GLU A 76 -22.22 -0.71 9.73
CA GLU A 76 -21.49 0.36 10.40
C GLU A 76 -20.82 1.33 9.42
N LYS A 77 -20.85 2.61 9.78
CA LYS A 77 -20.24 3.70 9.01
C LYS A 77 -18.72 3.54 9.07
N SER A 78 -18.14 3.02 7.99
CA SER A 78 -16.70 2.95 7.84
C SER A 78 -16.19 4.30 7.34
N ASP A 79 -15.32 4.94 8.12
CA ASP A 79 -14.58 6.13 7.69
C ASP A 79 -13.17 5.67 7.25
N CYS A 80 -13.10 4.91 6.16
CA CYS A 80 -11.91 4.68 5.31
C CYS A 80 -10.60 4.30 6.02
N ILE A 81 -10.74 3.59 7.15
CA ILE A 81 -9.71 3.16 8.09
C ILE A 81 -9.33 4.28 9.07
N SER A 82 -9.96 4.23 10.25
CA SER A 82 -9.66 5.03 11.43
C SER A 82 -8.16 5.11 11.65
N ALA A 83 -7.64 6.34 11.78
CA ALA A 83 -6.31 6.60 12.30
C ALA A 83 -6.07 5.66 13.49
N THR A 84 -5.00 4.86 13.37
CA THR A 84 -4.41 4.02 14.41
C THR A 84 -4.84 4.46 15.80
N ARG A 85 -5.84 3.79 16.39
CA ARG A 85 -6.09 3.94 17.81
C ARG A 85 -5.01 3.13 18.52
N VAL A 86 -3.91 3.81 18.87
CA VAL A 86 -2.99 3.40 19.94
C VAL A 86 -3.73 3.53 21.26
#